data_AF-A0A068TWN0-F1
#
_entry.id   AF-A0A068TWN0-F1
#
_cell.length_a   1.000
_cell.length_b   1.000
_cell.length_c   1.000
_cell.angle_alpha   90.00
_cell.angle_beta   90.00
_cell.angle_gamma   90.00
#
_symmetry.space_group_name_H-M   'P 1'
#
loop_
_entity.id
_entity.type
_entity.pdbx_description
1 polymer ?
#
loop_
_entity_poly.entity_id
_entity_poly.type
_entity_poly.pdbx_seq_one_letter_code
_entity_poly.pdbx_strand_id
1 'polypeptide(L)'
;MGADEMMNNLQVKLKQLFLLSEKFGLVLLGRLEEVFPPQHWLRVNAPFLVAAGLVVLFVYFRGGGGTKPSNWKMMKAPGRDSRIRRDAFQDNPKGYFLDLRASKRKNTSRD
;
A
#
# COMPACT_ATOMS: atom_id res chain seq x y z
N MET A 1 -28.64 1.91 13.31
CA MET A 1 -27.66 1.47 14.32
C MET A 1 -26.40 1.06 13.59
N GLY A 2 -25.35 1.88 13.54
CA GLY A 2 -24.16 1.47 12.78
C GLY A 2 -23.01 2.48 12.70
N ALA A 3 -23.28 3.77 12.59
CA ALA A 3 -22.21 4.77 12.49
C ALA A 3 -21.81 5.35 13.85
N ASP A 4 -22.79 5.72 14.68
CA ASP A 4 -22.55 6.39 15.96
C ASP A 4 -21.83 5.49 16.96
N GLU A 5 -22.15 4.20 16.98
CA GLU A 5 -21.52 3.20 17.85
C GLU A 5 -20.06 2.92 17.44
N MET A 6 -19.77 2.95 16.15
CA MET A 6 -18.43 2.76 15.60
C MET A 6 -17.54 3.98 15.88
N MET A 7 -18.10 5.20 15.77
CA MET A 7 -17.41 6.44 16.14
C MET A 7 -17.12 6.50 17.65
N ASN A 8 -18.06 6.09 18.49
CA ASN A 8 -17.85 6.05 19.94
C ASN A 8 -16.74 5.05 20.33
N ASN A 9 -16.72 3.86 19.71
CA ASN A 9 -15.66 2.86 19.95
C ASN A 9 -14.28 3.36 19.48
N LEU A 10 -14.21 4.02 18.32
CA LEU A 10 -12.97 4.64 17.83
C LEU A 10 -12.46 5.73 18.77
N GLN A 11 -13.35 6.61 19.26
CA GLN A 11 -12.97 7.65 20.22
C GLN A 11 -12.44 7.07 21.52
N VAL A 12 -13.07 6.00 22.04
CA VAL A 12 -12.61 5.33 23.27
C VAL A 12 -11.23 4.69 23.07
N LYS A 13 -11.00 4.02 21.93
CA LYS A 13 -9.70 3.43 21.59
C LYS A 13 -8.61 4.48 21.39
N LEU A 14 -8.93 5.58 20.72
CA LEU A 14 -8.02 6.73 20.54
C LEU A 14 -7.63 7.34 21.89
N LYS A 15 -8.59 7.52 22.80
CA LYS A 15 -8.31 8.02 24.16
C LYS A 15 -7.40 7.07 24.94
N GLN A 16 -7.62 5.75 24.85
CA GLN A 16 -6.73 4.77 25.48
C GLN A 16 -5.32 4.79 24.90
N LEU A 17 -5.19 4.87 23.57
CA LEU A 17 -3.89 4.96 22.90
C LEU A 17 -3.16 6.25 23.27
N PHE A 18 -3.87 7.36 23.37
CA PHE A 18 -3.29 8.64 23.79
C PHE A 18 -2.78 8.59 25.23
N LEU A 19 -3.57 8.06 26.16
CA LEU A 19 -3.17 7.84 27.55
C LEU A 19 -1.97 6.90 27.70
N LEU A 20 -1.90 5.85 26.88
CA LEU A 20 -0.76 4.93 26.85
C LEU A 20 0.48 5.61 26.24
N SER A 21 0.28 6.43 25.21
CA SER A 21 1.34 7.20 24.55
C SER A 21 1.94 8.26 25.46
N GLU A 22 1.16 8.94 26.30
CA GLU A 22 1.69 9.92 27.26
C GLU A 22 2.59 9.26 28.31
N LYS A 23 2.16 8.11 28.85
CA LYS A 23 2.98 7.33 29.80
C LYS A 23 4.25 6.82 29.15
N PHE A 24 4.17 6.37 27.90
CA PHE A 24 5.33 5.89 27.15
C PHE A 24 6.27 7.05 26.76
N GLY A 25 5.72 8.22 26.40
CA GLY A 25 6.48 9.41 26.04
C GLY A 25 7.33 9.95 27.20
N LEU A 26 6.80 9.93 28.42
CA LEU A 26 7.57 10.33 29.62
C LEU A 26 8.68 9.34 29.97
N VAL A 27 8.43 8.04 29.81
CA VAL A 27 9.45 6.99 29.98
C VAL A 27 10.53 7.12 28.91
N LEU A 28 10.13 7.39 27.67
CA LEU A 28 11.06 7.65 26.58
C LEU A 28 11.87 8.92 26.82
N LEU A 29 11.27 10.03 27.25
CA LEU A 29 12.01 11.27 27.55
C LEU A 29 13.01 11.08 28.68
N GLY A 30 12.60 10.41 29.77
CA GLY A 30 13.50 10.12 30.88
C GLY A 30 14.68 9.23 30.48
N ARG A 31 14.45 8.27 29.57
CA ARG A 31 15.52 7.45 28.97
C ARG A 31 16.30 8.19 27.88
N LEU A 32 15.70 9.18 27.22
CA LEU A 32 16.35 9.98 26.19
C LEU A 32 17.44 10.85 26.82
N GLU A 33 17.17 11.47 27.97
CA GLU A 33 18.21 12.25 28.66
C GLU A 33 19.36 11.38 29.18
N GLU A 34 19.09 10.12 29.55
CA GLU A 34 20.12 9.16 29.95
C GLU A 34 20.96 8.64 28.77
N VAL A 35 20.34 8.51 27.59
CA VAL A 35 20.97 7.98 26.36
C VAL A 35 21.64 9.09 25.51
N PHE A 36 21.36 10.37 25.78
CA PHE A 36 21.93 11.49 25.04
C PHE A 36 23.04 12.21 25.82
N PRO A 37 24.31 11.82 25.64
CA PRO A 37 25.44 12.54 26.23
C PRO A 37 25.61 13.95 25.61
N PRO A 38 26.40 14.84 26.25
CA PRO A 38 26.47 16.27 25.91
C PRO A 38 26.75 16.54 24.43
N GLN A 39 26.23 17.68 23.96
CA GLN A 39 26.13 18.22 22.59
C GLN A 39 27.24 17.86 21.57
N HIS A 40 28.45 17.55 22.02
CA HIS A 40 29.55 17.07 21.19
C HIS A 40 29.24 15.74 20.48
N TRP A 41 28.62 14.77 21.16
CA TRP A 41 28.33 13.44 20.60
C TRP A 41 27.23 13.51 19.52
N LEU A 42 26.23 14.37 19.74
CA LEU A 42 25.17 14.63 18.77
C LEU A 42 25.70 15.24 17.48
N ARG A 43 26.71 16.11 17.55
CA ARG A 43 27.29 16.72 16.34
C ARG A 43 28.00 15.68 15.46
N VAL A 44 28.63 14.68 16.07
CA VAL A 44 29.29 13.58 15.36
C VAL A 44 28.27 12.60 14.78
N ASN A 45 27.18 12.34 15.50
CA ASN A 45 26.17 11.36 15.09
C ASN A 45 25.00 11.93 14.28
N ALA A 46 24.83 13.24 14.26
CA ALA A 46 23.84 13.97 13.46
C ALA A 46 23.81 13.53 11.99
N PRO A 47 24.95 13.45 11.26
CA PRO A 47 24.91 13.01 9.86
C PRO A 47 24.39 11.58 9.70
N PHE A 48 24.67 10.67 10.64
CA PHE A 48 24.18 9.29 10.60
C PHE A 48 22.68 9.21 10.89
N LEU A 49 22.17 10.00 11.85
CA LEU A 49 20.75 10.07 12.16
C LEU A 49 19.96 10.70 11.00
N VAL A 50 20.49 11.75 10.37
CA VAL A 50 19.90 12.37 9.18
C VAL A 50 19.90 11.40 8.00
N ALA A 51 21.02 10.70 7.76
CA ALA A 51 21.10 9.69 6.70
C ALA A 51 20.11 8.53 6.93
N ALA A 52 20.02 8.01 8.16
CA ALA A 52 19.06 6.98 8.52
C ALA A 52 17.61 7.44 8.31
N GLY A 53 17.29 8.67 8.73
CA GLY A 53 15.98 9.29 8.49
C GLY A 53 15.65 9.41 7.00
N LEU A 54 16.61 9.84 6.18
CA LEU A 54 16.46 9.94 4.72
C LEU A 54 16.29 8.57 4.06
N VAL A 55 17.00 7.53 4.52
CA VAL A 55 16.82 6.16 4.02
C VAL A 55 15.44 5.62 4.35
N VAL A 56 14.97 5.81 5.59
CA VAL A 56 13.62 5.41 6.01
C VAL A 56 12.56 6.17 5.21
N LEU A 57 12.73 7.48 5.02
CA LEU A 57 11.85 8.32 4.20
C LEU A 57 11.85 7.85 2.75
N PHE A 58 13.01 7.56 2.17
CA PHE A 58 13.14 7.09 0.80
C PHE A 58 12.48 5.71 0.61
N VAL A 59 12.65 4.78 1.55
CA VAL A 59 11.98 3.48 1.53
C VAL A 59 10.46 3.65 1.65
N TYR A 60 10.00 4.52 2.56
CA TYR A 60 8.57 4.78 2.76
C TYR A 60 7.92 5.40 1.52
N PHE A 61 8.55 6.41 0.91
CA PHE A 61 8.05 7.05 -0.31
C PHE A 61 8.16 6.17 -1.56
N ARG A 62 9.15 5.27 -1.62
CA ARG A 62 9.39 4.38 -2.76
C ARG A 62 8.59 3.07 -2.66
N GLY A 63 8.00 2.76 -1.50
CA GLY A 63 7.18 1.57 -1.25
C GLY A 63 5.80 1.57 -1.93
N GLY A 64 5.39 2.66 -2.59
CA GLY A 64 4.05 2.79 -3.19
C GLY A 64 3.89 2.31 -4.64
N GLY A 65 4.94 1.79 -5.30
CA GLY A 65 4.96 1.59 -6.76
C GLY A 65 5.33 0.19 -7.24
N GLY A 66 5.37 -0.80 -6.36
CA GLY A 66 5.66 -2.19 -6.76
C GLY A 66 4.43 -2.83 -7.40
N THR A 67 4.26 -2.71 -8.71
CA THR A 67 3.42 -3.65 -9.46
C THR A 67 4.01 -5.04 -9.23
N LYS A 68 3.41 -5.80 -8.31
CA LYS A 68 3.75 -7.21 -8.09
C LYS A 68 3.80 -7.87 -9.47
N PRO A 69 4.85 -8.64 -9.81
CA PRO A 69 4.83 -9.43 -11.03
C PRO A 69 3.64 -10.37 -10.87
N SER A 70 2.56 -10.05 -11.57
CA SER A 70 1.37 -10.84 -11.45
C SER A 70 1.69 -12.20 -12.06
N ASN A 71 1.78 -13.23 -11.23
CA ASN A 71 1.88 -14.62 -11.66
C ASN A 71 0.55 -15.11 -12.28
N TRP A 72 -0.09 -14.24 -13.08
CA TRP A 72 -1.29 -14.55 -13.82
C TRP A 72 -0.87 -15.40 -15.00
N LYS A 73 -1.36 -16.64 -15.03
CA LYS A 73 -1.10 -17.56 -16.11
C LYS A 73 -1.74 -16.99 -17.39
N MET A 74 -0.91 -16.47 -18.28
CA MET A 74 -1.37 -15.97 -19.57
C MET A 74 -1.66 -17.13 -20.52
N MET A 75 -2.52 -16.90 -21.51
CA MET A 75 -2.76 -17.85 -22.60
C MET A 75 -3.10 -17.12 -23.90
N LYS A 76 -2.97 -17.81 -25.04
CA LYS A 76 -3.40 -17.29 -26.33
C LYS A 76 -4.92 -17.16 -26.35
N ALA A 77 -5.40 -16.01 -26.80
CA ALA A 77 -6.81 -15.67 -26.79
C ALA A 77 -7.55 -16.41 -27.93
N PRO A 78 -8.63 -17.18 -27.65
CA PRO A 78 -9.37 -17.85 -28.71
C PRO A 78 -10.04 -16.86 -29.67
N GLY A 79 -9.69 -16.87 -30.95
CA GLY A 79 -10.29 -15.99 -31.96
C GLY A 79 -9.73 -14.56 -32.00
N ARG A 80 -8.59 -14.28 -31.34
CA ARG A 80 -7.77 -13.06 -31.51
C ARG A 80 -6.29 -13.41 -31.46
N ASP A 81 -5.45 -12.63 -32.12
CA ASP A 81 -3.99 -12.76 -31.98
C ASP A 81 -3.45 -11.92 -30.83
N SER A 82 -3.96 -12.17 -29.62
CA SER A 82 -3.49 -11.52 -28.39
C SER A 82 -3.37 -12.52 -27.25
N ARG A 83 -2.73 -12.10 -26.15
CA ARG A 83 -2.66 -12.88 -24.91
C ARG A 83 -3.63 -12.33 -23.89
N ILE A 84 -4.37 -13.22 -23.24
CA ILE A 84 -5.30 -12.90 -22.15
C ILE A 84 -4.93 -13.66 -20.89
N ARG A 85 -5.38 -13.18 -19.73
CA ARG A 85 -5.25 -13.94 -18.49
C ARG A 85 -6.16 -15.16 -18.55
N ARG A 86 -5.63 -16.32 -18.16
CA ARG A 86 -6.36 -17.59 -18.19
C ARG A 86 -7.49 -17.63 -17.17
N ASP A 87 -7.26 -17.07 -15.98
CA ASP A 87 -8.25 -17.00 -14.91
C ASP A 87 -9.49 -16.21 -15.34
N ALA A 88 -9.31 -15.00 -15.86
CA ALA A 88 -10.40 -14.16 -16.33
C ALA A 88 -11.26 -14.84 -17.42
N PHE A 89 -10.65 -15.66 -18.29
CA PHE A 89 -11.39 -16.43 -19.28
C PHE A 89 -12.12 -17.64 -18.68
N GLN A 90 -11.52 -18.33 -17.71
CA GLN A 90 -12.15 -19.47 -17.04
C GLN A 90 -13.35 -19.03 -16.20
N ASP A 91 -13.24 -17.88 -15.55
CA ASP A 91 -14.32 -17.30 -14.74
C ASP A 91 -15.53 -16.91 -15.60
N ASN A 92 -15.31 -16.33 -16.79
CA ASN A 92 -16.39 -15.90 -17.67
C ASN A 92 -16.09 -16.11 -19.18
N PRO A 93 -16.16 -17.35 -19.68
CA PRO A 93 -15.91 -17.62 -21.09
C PRO A 93 -17.01 -17.05 -21.99
N LYS A 94 -18.27 -17.02 -21.51
CA LYS A 94 -19.40 -16.48 -22.28
C LYS A 94 -19.22 -14.98 -22.55
N GLY A 95 -18.85 -14.21 -21.53
CA GLY A 95 -18.58 -12.77 -21.67
C GLY A 95 -17.49 -12.48 -22.70
N TYR A 96 -16.39 -13.23 -22.65
CA TYR A 96 -15.31 -13.10 -23.62
C TYR A 96 -15.80 -13.23 -25.08
N PHE A 97 -16.62 -14.26 -25.38
CA PHE A 97 -17.13 -14.46 -26.74
C PHE A 97 -18.21 -13.45 -27.15
N LEU A 98 -19.01 -12.94 -26.20
CA LEU A 98 -19.95 -11.85 -26.47
C LEU A 98 -19.20 -10.58 -26.86
N ASP A 99 -18.17 -10.22 -26.11
CA ASP A 99 -17.31 -9.07 -26.39
C ASP A 99 -16.56 -9.24 -27.72
N LEU A 100 -16.14 -10.47 -28.03
CA LEU A 100 -15.52 -10.82 -29.30
C LEU A 100 -16.47 -10.53 -30.48
N ARG A 101 -17.73 -10.93 -30.37
CA ARG A 101 -18.76 -10.69 -31.41
C ARG A 101 -19.12 -9.21 -31.52
N ALA A 102 -19.27 -8.52 -30.39
CA ALA A 102 -19.57 -7.09 -30.37
C ALA A 102 -18.44 -6.28 -31.03
N SER A 103 -17.19 -6.63 -30.73
CA SER A 103 -16.01 -5.99 -31.33
C SER A 103 -15.93 -6.24 -32.83
N LYS A 104 -16.27 -7.45 -33.31
CA LYS A 104 -16.32 -7.75 -34.74
C LYS A 104 -17.32 -6.85 -35.47
N ARG A 105 -18.54 -6.71 -34.94
CA ARG A 105 -19.58 -5.84 -35.54
C ARG A 105 -19.14 -4.38 -35.62
N LYS A 106 -18.48 -3.87 -34.57
CA LYS A 106 -17.97 -2.49 -34.53
C LYS A 106 -16.91 -2.21 -35.60
N ASN A 107 -16.07 -3.19 -35.91
CA ASN A 107 -15.07 -3.04 -36.97
C ASN A 107 -15.74 -3.06 -38.36
N THR A 108 -16.72 -3.95 -38.57
CA THR A 108 -17.46 -4.02 -39.86
C THR A 108 -18.32 -2.79 -40.15
N SER A 109 -18.73 -2.01 -39.14
CA SER A 109 -19.47 -0.76 -39.35
C SER A 109 -18.58 0.48 -39.55
N ARG A 110 -17.26 0.32 -39.56
CA ARG A 110 -16.28 1.41 -39.74
C ARG A 110 -15.61 1.41 -41.12
N ASP A 111 -15.85 0.36 -41.90
CA ASP A 111 -15.45 0.21 -43.30
C ASP A 111 -16.65 0.54 -44.19
#